data_AF-A0A2M9CBS8-F1
#
_entry.id   AF-A0A2M9CBS8-F1
#
_cell.length_a   1.000
_cell.length_b   1.000
_cell.length_c   1.000
_cell.angle_alpha   90.00
_cell.angle_beta   90.00
_cell.angle_gamma   90.00
#
_symmetry.space_group_name_H-M   'P 1'
#
loop_
_entity.id
_entity.type
_entity.pdbx_description
1 polymer ?
#
loop_
_entity_poly.entity_id
_entity_poly.type
_entity_poly.pdbx_seq_one_letter_code
_entity_poly.pdbx_strand_id
1 'polypeptide(L)'
;MKKIIIIFALAFSHFFNVYGQKDKLDQLFDKYQEVEGVTSIKIAKPMFGMLNNLDLGDAELDQIKPLLSKINGLKVFIAEKPQDGNSVKGQKLDQISKDISSYLSNLNYNEIMTMNSNGAKIKFLSAEEKNGILDDLLLSIDSGGEENILVKLDGKLSMNDINKLISSTETKINPVTNTRNNITSDITSSYLNGEARNVGEFSGIQVSTGVNVVFKQESPTNIKVIADADKLQYIITKVENGVLKVYVDNKGQKNLKFKNISVNVSSPRMDNIKTSSGSTFTTVNAVKENNMVIDASSGSIVKGKFMISNNTTVEATSGSDIKININSKNFTFKGSSGSNTTFEGQTGIASFDMSSGALCNAENLKANMADAESSSGSSLSVNVTDKLKAKASSGGIIKYKGNPEITSDISKTSGGALKQIN
;
A
#
# COMPACT_ATOMS: atom_id res chain seq x y z
N MET A 1 20.99 -69.04 -7.19
CA MET A 1 20.31 -68.07 -8.08
C MET A 1 19.02 -67.48 -7.50
N LYS A 2 18.11 -68.26 -6.87
CA LYS A 2 16.85 -67.72 -6.31
C LYS A 2 17.02 -66.65 -5.20
N LYS A 3 18.06 -66.72 -4.36
CA LYS A 3 18.31 -65.73 -3.30
C LYS A 3 18.88 -64.38 -3.80
N ILE A 4 19.55 -64.37 -4.95
CA ILE A 4 20.12 -63.14 -5.56
C ILE A 4 19.02 -62.33 -6.27
N ILE A 5 18.05 -63.01 -6.89
CA ILE A 5 16.91 -62.36 -7.56
C ILE A 5 15.99 -61.66 -6.54
N ILE A 6 15.81 -62.23 -5.34
CA ILE A 6 15.01 -61.62 -4.27
C ILE A 6 15.68 -60.36 -3.70
N ILE A 7 17.01 -60.35 -3.58
CA ILE A 7 17.77 -59.17 -3.13
C ILE A 7 17.73 -58.06 -4.19
N PHE A 8 17.83 -58.39 -5.48
CA PHE A 8 17.66 -57.41 -6.56
C PHE A 8 16.22 -56.87 -6.67
N ALA A 9 15.20 -57.70 -6.45
CA ALA A 9 13.81 -57.27 -6.44
C ALA A 9 13.47 -56.36 -5.23
N LEU A 10 14.04 -56.65 -4.06
CA LEU A 10 13.91 -55.78 -2.87
C LEU A 10 14.66 -54.46 -3.06
N ALA A 11 15.87 -54.48 -3.62
CA ALA A 11 16.61 -53.26 -3.96
C ALA A 11 15.87 -52.41 -5.01
N PHE A 12 15.32 -53.01 -6.07
CA PHE A 12 14.54 -52.29 -7.07
C PHE A 12 13.20 -51.74 -6.52
N SER A 13 12.56 -52.43 -5.58
CA SER A 13 11.34 -51.94 -4.93
C SER A 13 11.56 -50.66 -4.10
N HIS A 14 12.76 -50.47 -3.54
CA HIS A 14 13.12 -49.22 -2.86
C HIS A 14 13.48 -48.10 -3.85
N PHE A 15 14.09 -48.42 -5.01
CA PHE A 15 14.37 -47.42 -6.05
C PHE A 15 13.11 -46.84 -6.70
N PHE A 16 12.04 -47.64 -6.88
CA PHE A 16 10.78 -47.12 -7.47
C PHE A 16 9.97 -46.21 -6.55
N ASN A 17 10.11 -46.34 -5.23
CA ASN A 17 9.39 -45.47 -4.28
C ASN A 17 9.99 -44.06 -4.18
N VAL A 18 11.30 -43.91 -4.42
CA VAL A 18 12.01 -42.61 -4.35
C VAL A 18 11.85 -41.82 -5.66
N TYR A 19 11.83 -42.49 -6.82
CA TYR A 19 11.68 -41.80 -8.12
C TYR A 19 10.23 -41.50 -8.52
N GLY A 20 9.22 -42.18 -7.94
CA GLY A 20 7.80 -41.96 -8.25
C GLY A 20 7.14 -40.73 -7.57
N GLN A 21 7.87 -40.02 -6.72
CA GLN A 21 7.33 -38.87 -5.96
C GLN A 21 7.56 -37.52 -6.65
N LYS A 22 8.69 -37.35 -7.37
CA LYS A 22 8.96 -36.18 -8.22
C LYS A 22 7.86 -35.95 -9.26
N ASP A 23 7.22 -37.03 -9.70
CA ASP A 23 6.18 -37.06 -10.73
C ASP A 23 4.80 -36.55 -10.27
N LYS A 24 4.42 -36.70 -8.99
CA LYS A 24 3.02 -36.46 -8.56
C LYS A 24 2.65 -34.99 -8.51
N LEU A 25 3.55 -34.14 -8.03
CA LEU A 25 3.34 -32.69 -8.08
C LEU A 25 3.40 -32.20 -9.53
N ASP A 26 4.31 -32.73 -10.34
CA ASP A 26 4.41 -32.36 -11.74
C ASP A 26 3.14 -32.75 -12.53
N GLN A 27 2.55 -33.92 -12.22
CA GLN A 27 1.25 -34.35 -12.73
C GLN A 27 0.10 -33.41 -12.31
N LEU A 28 0.14 -32.83 -11.10
CA LEU A 28 -0.86 -31.84 -10.68
C LEU A 28 -0.80 -30.58 -11.56
N PHE A 29 0.42 -30.09 -11.81
CA PHE A 29 0.63 -28.93 -12.69
C PHE A 29 0.16 -29.27 -14.11
N ASP A 30 0.51 -30.45 -14.64
CA ASP A 30 0.12 -30.88 -15.98
C ASP A 30 -1.40 -31.07 -16.13
N LYS A 31 -2.05 -31.63 -15.10
CA LYS A 31 -3.49 -31.91 -15.09
C LYS A 31 -4.34 -30.64 -15.13
N TYR A 32 -3.88 -29.57 -14.48
CA TYR A 32 -4.69 -28.37 -14.25
C TYR A 32 -4.21 -27.11 -14.96
N GLN A 33 -3.10 -27.17 -15.71
CA GLN A 33 -2.55 -25.99 -16.41
C GLN A 33 -3.50 -25.32 -17.43
N GLU A 34 -4.53 -26.04 -17.91
CA GLU A 34 -5.52 -25.51 -18.87
C GLU A 34 -6.89 -25.23 -18.25
N VAL A 35 -7.02 -25.31 -16.92
CA VAL A 35 -8.30 -25.04 -16.26
C VAL A 35 -8.50 -23.54 -16.05
N GLU A 36 -9.71 -23.07 -16.39
CA GLU A 36 -10.10 -21.69 -16.15
C GLU A 36 -10.06 -21.33 -14.64
N GLY A 37 -9.39 -20.23 -14.29
CA GLY A 37 -9.11 -19.85 -12.89
C GLY A 37 -7.81 -20.46 -12.33
N VAL A 38 -6.99 -21.08 -13.19
CA VAL A 38 -5.65 -21.56 -12.86
C VAL A 38 -4.60 -20.85 -13.71
N THR A 39 -3.54 -20.37 -13.07
CA THR A 39 -2.32 -19.87 -13.73
C THR A 39 -1.18 -20.83 -13.45
N SER A 40 -0.55 -21.36 -14.51
CA SER A 40 0.58 -22.27 -14.41
C SER A 40 1.77 -21.75 -15.22
N ILE A 41 2.91 -21.51 -14.57
CA ILE A 41 4.15 -21.05 -15.17
C ILE A 41 5.21 -22.14 -15.00
N LYS A 42 5.93 -22.48 -16.08
CA LYS A 42 7.03 -23.43 -16.05
C LYS A 42 8.26 -22.81 -16.70
N ILE A 43 9.30 -22.64 -15.92
CA ILE A 43 10.61 -22.16 -16.36
C ILE A 43 11.58 -23.33 -16.30
N ALA A 44 12.17 -23.66 -17.44
CA ALA A 44 13.12 -24.77 -17.56
C ALA A 44 14.58 -24.29 -17.45
N LYS A 45 15.48 -25.24 -17.14
CA LYS A 45 16.94 -25.04 -17.01
C LYS A 45 17.59 -24.15 -18.07
N PRO A 46 17.29 -24.27 -19.39
CA PRO A 46 17.93 -23.43 -20.40
C PRO A 46 17.69 -21.93 -20.17
N MET A 47 16.52 -21.54 -19.65
CA MET A 47 16.21 -20.14 -19.36
C MET A 47 17.06 -19.61 -18.20
N PHE A 48 17.29 -20.42 -17.15
CA PHE A 48 18.20 -20.07 -16.05
C PHE A 48 19.65 -19.95 -16.52
N GLY A 49 20.06 -20.81 -17.46
CA GLY A 49 21.37 -20.71 -18.11
C GLY A 49 21.54 -19.42 -18.91
N MET A 50 20.49 -18.96 -19.60
CA MET A 50 20.50 -17.67 -20.29
C MET A 50 20.57 -16.49 -19.31
N LEU A 51 19.78 -16.52 -18.23
CA LEU A 51 19.81 -15.50 -17.17
C LEU A 51 21.16 -15.41 -16.46
N ASN A 52 21.85 -16.54 -16.28
CA ASN A 52 23.19 -16.57 -15.70
C ASN A 52 24.24 -15.87 -16.59
N ASN A 53 24.02 -15.86 -17.90
CA ASN A 53 24.95 -15.31 -18.89
C ASN A 53 24.61 -13.86 -19.32
N LEU A 54 23.52 -13.29 -18.80
CA LEU A 54 23.13 -11.89 -19.01
C LEU A 54 23.93 -11.00 -18.05
N ASP A 55 24.75 -10.11 -18.61
CA ASP A 55 25.46 -9.09 -17.84
C ASP A 55 24.65 -7.79 -17.85
N LEU A 56 23.99 -7.50 -16.72
CA LEU A 56 23.09 -6.34 -16.57
C LEU A 56 23.69 -5.23 -15.69
N GLY A 57 24.95 -5.37 -15.23
CA GLY A 57 25.63 -4.35 -14.43
C GLY A 57 24.99 -4.11 -13.05
N ASP A 58 24.26 -5.10 -12.51
CA ASP A 58 23.54 -5.00 -11.24
C ASP A 58 24.22 -5.85 -10.16
N ALA A 59 24.66 -5.19 -9.08
CA ALA A 59 25.37 -5.80 -7.95
C ALA A 59 24.51 -6.80 -7.15
N GLU A 60 23.18 -6.75 -7.26
CA GLU A 60 22.28 -7.75 -6.68
C GLU A 60 22.19 -9.01 -7.54
N LEU A 61 22.21 -8.87 -8.86
CA LEU A 61 22.15 -10.00 -9.78
C LEU A 61 23.40 -10.88 -9.63
N ASP A 62 24.56 -10.27 -9.39
CA ASP A 62 25.82 -10.98 -9.14
C ASP A 62 25.79 -11.84 -7.87
N GLN A 63 24.98 -11.47 -6.87
CA GLN A 63 24.82 -12.24 -5.64
C GLN A 63 23.94 -13.48 -5.84
N ILE A 64 23.01 -13.44 -6.79
CA ILE A 64 22.08 -14.54 -7.09
C ILE A 64 22.50 -15.41 -8.29
N LYS A 65 23.42 -14.95 -9.17
CA LYS A 65 24.00 -15.76 -10.26
C LYS A 65 24.49 -17.14 -9.81
N PRO A 66 25.22 -17.28 -8.67
CA PRO A 66 25.62 -18.60 -8.15
C PRO A 66 24.43 -19.53 -7.83
N LEU A 67 23.27 -18.96 -7.47
CA LEU A 67 22.03 -19.70 -7.19
C LEU A 67 21.32 -20.11 -8.48
N LEU A 68 21.31 -19.24 -9.51
CA LEU A 68 20.71 -19.53 -10.82
C LEU A 68 21.33 -20.77 -11.47
N SER A 69 22.64 -20.98 -11.28
CA SER A 69 23.34 -22.18 -11.78
C SER A 69 22.91 -23.50 -11.11
N LYS A 70 22.31 -23.42 -9.91
CA LYS A 70 21.87 -24.56 -9.10
C LYS A 70 20.38 -24.90 -9.30
N ILE A 71 19.65 -24.03 -10.00
CA ILE A 71 18.23 -24.18 -10.31
C ILE A 71 18.09 -24.92 -11.65
N ASN A 72 17.42 -26.05 -11.63
CA ASN A 72 17.06 -26.83 -12.82
C ASN A 72 15.69 -26.43 -13.38
N GLY A 73 14.82 -25.83 -12.55
CA GLY A 73 13.49 -25.43 -12.97
C GLY A 73 12.75 -24.63 -11.91
N LEU A 74 11.79 -23.83 -12.34
CA LEU A 74 10.81 -23.18 -11.47
C LEU A 74 9.42 -23.46 -12.02
N LYS A 75 8.51 -23.91 -11.16
CA LYS A 75 7.10 -24.06 -11.50
C LYS A 75 6.26 -23.24 -10.53
N VAL A 76 5.39 -22.39 -11.06
CA VAL A 76 4.44 -21.60 -10.28
C VAL A 76 3.04 -22.05 -10.67
N PHE A 77 2.20 -22.31 -9.68
CA PHE A 77 0.81 -22.71 -9.86
C PHE A 77 -0.06 -21.91 -8.91
N ILE A 78 -1.04 -21.20 -9.48
CA ILE A 78 -1.97 -20.34 -8.75
C ILE A 78 -3.38 -20.81 -9.12
N ALA A 79 -4.19 -21.16 -8.14
CA ALA A 79 -5.57 -21.55 -8.34
C ALA A 79 -6.50 -20.66 -7.51
N GLU A 80 -7.50 -20.06 -8.18
CA GLU A 80 -8.57 -19.31 -7.53
C GLU A 80 -9.38 -20.21 -6.60
N LYS A 81 -9.86 -19.66 -5.48
CA LYS A 81 -10.88 -20.33 -4.65
C LYS A 81 -12.28 -20.02 -5.20
N PRO A 82 -13.22 -20.98 -5.11
CA PRO A 82 -14.54 -20.81 -5.69
C PRO A 82 -15.35 -19.75 -4.92
N GLN A 83 -15.91 -18.79 -5.66
CA GLN A 83 -16.83 -17.78 -5.11
C GLN A 83 -18.28 -18.30 -5.01
N ASP A 84 -18.66 -19.26 -5.85
CA ASP A 84 -19.95 -19.97 -5.82
C ASP A 84 -19.75 -21.47 -6.08
N GLY A 85 -19.85 -22.28 -5.03
CA GLY A 85 -19.59 -23.73 -5.03
C GLY A 85 -20.62 -24.57 -5.81
N ASN A 86 -21.72 -23.98 -6.27
CA ASN A 86 -22.73 -24.69 -7.07
C ASN A 86 -22.49 -24.59 -8.59
N SER A 87 -21.59 -23.71 -9.03
CA SER A 87 -21.25 -23.57 -10.44
C SER A 87 -20.29 -24.68 -10.91
N VAL A 88 -20.35 -25.05 -12.19
CA VAL A 88 -19.43 -26.05 -12.79
C VAL A 88 -17.96 -25.61 -12.65
N LYS A 89 -17.69 -24.30 -12.72
CA LYS A 89 -16.37 -23.71 -12.45
C LYS A 89 -16.00 -23.85 -10.97
N GLY A 90 -16.94 -23.51 -10.07
CA GLY A 90 -16.73 -23.59 -8.63
C GLY A 90 -16.40 -25.01 -8.16
N GLN A 91 -17.14 -26.01 -8.65
CA GLN A 91 -16.87 -27.42 -8.35
C GLN A 91 -15.49 -27.90 -8.83
N LYS A 92 -15.03 -27.41 -9.99
CA LYS A 92 -13.68 -27.72 -10.51
C LYS A 92 -12.60 -27.07 -9.65
N LEU A 93 -12.77 -25.81 -9.23
CA LEU A 93 -11.82 -25.10 -8.37
C LEU A 93 -11.78 -25.70 -6.95
N ASP A 94 -12.93 -26.13 -6.41
CA ASP A 94 -13.01 -26.88 -5.16
C ASP A 94 -12.24 -28.21 -5.24
N GLN A 95 -12.39 -28.93 -6.36
CA GLN A 95 -11.65 -30.17 -6.58
C GLN A 95 -10.14 -29.92 -6.68
N ILE A 96 -9.72 -28.85 -7.35
CA ILE A 96 -8.31 -28.46 -7.44
C ILE A 96 -7.75 -28.15 -6.05
N SER A 97 -8.47 -27.37 -5.24
CA SER A 97 -8.07 -27.03 -3.87
C SER A 97 -7.91 -28.27 -2.98
N LYS A 98 -8.84 -29.23 -3.10
CA LYS A 98 -8.78 -30.52 -2.40
C LYS A 98 -7.62 -31.38 -2.88
N ASP A 99 -7.40 -31.46 -4.19
CA ASP A 99 -6.29 -32.19 -4.79
C ASP A 99 -4.96 -31.61 -4.29
N ILE A 100 -4.76 -30.29 -4.35
CA ILE A 100 -3.56 -29.60 -3.82
C ILE A 100 -3.32 -29.98 -2.36
N SER A 101 -4.34 -29.85 -1.51
CA SER A 101 -4.23 -30.14 -0.08
C SER A 101 -3.88 -31.60 0.18
N SER A 102 -4.46 -32.52 -0.60
CA SER A 102 -4.18 -33.95 -0.56
C SER A 102 -2.75 -34.26 -1.01
N TYR A 103 -2.28 -33.65 -2.10
CA TYR A 103 -0.90 -33.81 -2.55
C TYR A 103 0.08 -33.32 -1.50
N LEU A 104 -0.07 -32.09 -1.00
CA LEU A 104 0.80 -31.54 0.04
C LEU A 104 0.86 -32.39 1.31
N SER A 105 -0.26 -33.01 1.70
CA SER A 105 -0.33 -33.84 2.91
C SER A 105 0.27 -35.25 2.71
N ASN A 106 0.32 -35.74 1.46
CA ASN A 106 0.82 -37.07 1.11
C ASN A 106 2.23 -37.05 0.50
N LEU A 107 2.85 -35.87 0.38
CA LEU A 107 4.23 -35.72 -0.04
C LEU A 107 5.16 -36.11 1.13
N ASN A 108 6.20 -36.89 0.86
CA ASN A 108 7.30 -37.14 1.81
C ASN A 108 8.23 -35.93 1.88
N TYR A 109 7.68 -34.73 2.10
CA TYR A 109 8.46 -33.51 2.25
C TYR A 109 8.56 -33.15 3.73
N ASN A 110 9.74 -32.75 4.16
CA ASN A 110 9.95 -32.20 5.49
C ASN A 110 9.46 -30.75 5.53
N GLU A 111 8.63 -30.42 6.52
CA GLU A 111 8.23 -29.04 6.79
C GLU A 111 9.38 -28.31 7.50
N ILE A 112 9.95 -27.32 6.83
CA ILE A 112 11.09 -26.55 7.31
C ILE A 112 10.61 -25.35 8.11
N MET A 113 9.53 -24.72 7.64
CA MET A 113 8.97 -23.53 8.25
C MET A 113 7.49 -23.42 7.90
N THR A 114 6.68 -23.05 8.89
CA THR A 114 5.31 -22.60 8.69
C THR A 114 5.12 -21.23 9.31
N MET A 115 4.46 -20.34 8.59
CA MET A 115 4.08 -19.01 9.03
C MET A 115 2.59 -18.80 8.80
N ASN A 116 1.92 -18.16 9.76
CA ASN A 116 0.53 -17.74 9.62
C ASN A 116 0.48 -16.22 9.78
N SER A 117 -0.04 -15.52 8.77
CA SER A 117 -0.13 -14.07 8.78
C SER A 117 -1.40 -13.62 8.06
N ASN A 118 -2.24 -12.84 8.73
CA ASN A 118 -3.47 -12.26 8.17
C ASN A 118 -4.43 -13.28 7.51
N GLY A 119 -4.53 -14.49 8.07
CA GLY A 119 -5.36 -15.56 7.53
C GLY A 119 -4.72 -16.35 6.38
N ALA A 120 -3.54 -15.92 5.91
CA ALA A 120 -2.74 -16.68 4.96
C ALA A 120 -1.78 -17.63 5.68
N LYS A 121 -1.79 -18.90 5.28
CA LYS A 121 -0.89 -19.94 5.78
C LYS A 121 0.19 -20.23 4.77
N ILE A 122 1.44 -19.96 5.15
CA ILE A 122 2.64 -20.13 4.33
C ILE A 122 3.44 -21.32 4.85
N LYS A 123 3.85 -22.23 3.97
CA LYS A 123 4.66 -23.40 4.28
C LYS A 123 5.87 -23.51 3.35
N PHE A 124 7.02 -23.80 3.93
CA PHE A 124 8.24 -24.18 3.23
C PHE A 124 8.52 -25.67 3.47
N LEU A 125 8.66 -26.40 2.37
CA LEU A 125 8.75 -27.86 2.33
C LEU A 125 9.95 -28.28 1.47
N SER A 126 10.64 -29.38 1.80
CA SER A 126 11.68 -29.98 0.92
C SER A 126 11.63 -31.50 0.89
N ALA A 127 12.00 -32.10 -0.25
CA ALA A 127 11.89 -33.54 -0.49
C ALA A 127 12.89 -34.37 0.32
N GLU A 128 14.13 -33.89 0.50
CA GLU A 128 15.16 -34.58 1.28
C GLU A 128 16.14 -33.57 1.90
N GLU A 129 16.55 -33.82 3.15
CA GLU A 129 17.68 -33.14 3.79
C GLU A 129 18.83 -34.14 3.96
N LYS A 130 19.90 -33.99 3.17
CA LYS A 130 21.12 -34.82 3.31
C LYS A 130 22.33 -33.92 3.43
N ASN A 131 22.99 -33.95 4.59
CA ASN A 131 24.17 -33.13 4.90
C ASN A 131 23.95 -31.61 4.70
N GLY A 132 22.76 -31.09 5.03
CA GLY A 132 22.43 -29.66 4.91
C GLY A 132 22.21 -29.17 3.47
N ILE A 133 22.01 -30.09 2.52
CA ILE A 133 21.55 -29.83 1.16
C ILE A 133 20.09 -30.29 1.05
N LEU A 134 19.24 -29.37 0.61
CA LEU A 134 17.84 -29.60 0.30
C LEU A 134 17.69 -29.94 -1.18
N ASP A 135 17.03 -31.06 -1.47
CA ASP A 135 16.56 -31.40 -2.83
C ASP A 135 15.14 -30.88 -2.99
N ASP A 136 14.94 -30.02 -3.99
CA ASP A 136 13.71 -29.33 -4.35
C ASP A 136 13.02 -28.57 -3.20
N LEU A 137 12.83 -27.26 -3.39
CA LEU A 137 12.10 -26.43 -2.44
C LEU A 137 10.67 -26.22 -2.92
N LEU A 138 9.70 -26.47 -2.05
CA LEU A 138 8.29 -26.23 -2.30
C LEU A 138 7.75 -25.18 -1.32
N LEU A 139 7.24 -24.09 -1.86
CA LEU A 139 6.52 -23.05 -1.14
C LEU A 139 5.02 -23.22 -1.42
N SER A 140 4.23 -23.31 -0.35
CA SER A 140 2.78 -23.35 -0.41
C SER A 140 2.21 -22.17 0.36
N ILE A 141 1.30 -21.42 -0.26
CA ILE A 141 0.58 -20.31 0.35
C ILE A 141 -0.91 -20.56 0.16
N ASP A 142 -1.63 -20.70 1.26
CA ASP A 142 -3.10 -20.69 1.29
C ASP A 142 -3.55 -19.33 1.79
N SER A 143 -4.11 -18.49 0.93
CA SER A 143 -4.50 -17.10 1.26
C SER A 143 -5.84 -17.00 2.01
N GLY A 144 -6.33 -18.08 2.64
CA GLY A 144 -7.48 -18.04 3.56
C GLY A 144 -8.85 -17.81 2.92
N GLY A 145 -8.93 -17.49 1.62
CA GLY A 145 -10.20 -17.28 0.91
C GLY A 145 -10.08 -16.82 -0.56
N GLU A 146 -8.92 -16.33 -0.98
CA GLU A 146 -8.74 -15.80 -2.34
C GLU A 146 -8.19 -16.85 -3.30
N GLU A 147 -6.99 -17.36 -3.03
CA GLU A 147 -6.26 -18.24 -3.95
C GLU A 147 -5.36 -19.23 -3.17
N ASN A 148 -4.98 -20.31 -3.83
CA ASN A 148 -3.91 -21.21 -3.42
C ASN A 148 -2.71 -21.04 -4.35
N ILE A 149 -1.53 -20.76 -3.79
CA ILE A 149 -0.29 -20.59 -4.55
C ILE A 149 0.68 -21.72 -4.19
N LEU A 150 1.27 -22.34 -5.20
CA LEU A 150 2.33 -23.31 -5.11
C LEU A 150 3.51 -22.86 -5.96
N VAL A 151 4.70 -22.80 -5.36
CA VAL A 151 5.94 -22.52 -6.07
C VAL A 151 6.91 -23.65 -5.81
N LYS A 152 7.29 -24.38 -6.85
CA LYS A 152 8.29 -25.45 -6.81
C LYS A 152 9.57 -24.96 -7.47
N LEU A 153 10.66 -25.02 -6.73
CA LEU A 153 12.00 -24.73 -7.21
C LEU A 153 12.78 -26.04 -7.30
N ASP A 154 12.96 -26.52 -8.52
CA ASP A 154 13.68 -27.76 -8.81
C ASP A 154 15.19 -27.48 -8.76
N GLY A 155 15.91 -28.09 -7.83
CA GLY A 155 17.32 -27.76 -7.61
C GLY A 155 17.89 -28.29 -6.30
N LYS A 156 19.23 -28.26 -6.21
CA LYS A 156 19.96 -28.63 -4.98
C LYS A 156 20.46 -27.38 -4.29
N LEU A 157 19.85 -27.05 -3.16
CA LEU A 157 20.12 -25.81 -2.43
C LEU A 157 20.68 -26.14 -1.06
N SER A 158 21.83 -25.58 -0.71
CA SER A 158 22.33 -25.66 0.65
C SER A 158 21.58 -24.71 1.58
N MET A 159 21.64 -24.93 2.88
CA MET A 159 21.07 -24.00 3.85
C MET A 159 21.70 -22.59 3.79
N ASN A 160 22.95 -22.49 3.32
CA ASN A 160 23.58 -21.20 3.01
C ASN A 160 22.99 -20.53 1.77
N ASP A 161 22.58 -21.31 0.76
CA ASP A 161 21.91 -20.79 -0.44
C ASP A 161 20.50 -20.26 -0.09
N ILE A 162 19.80 -20.95 0.81
CA ILE A 162 18.48 -20.54 1.34
C ILE A 162 18.62 -19.33 2.24
N ASN A 163 19.62 -19.32 3.13
CA ASN A 163 19.93 -18.14 3.90
C ASN A 163 20.24 -16.97 2.97
N LYS A 164 20.95 -17.14 1.85
CA LYS A 164 21.13 -16.05 0.87
C LYS A 164 19.83 -15.61 0.21
N LEU A 165 18.90 -16.53 -0.11
CA LEU A 165 17.55 -16.20 -0.61
C LEU A 165 16.71 -15.42 0.42
N ILE A 166 16.88 -15.70 1.72
CA ILE A 166 16.13 -15.08 2.82
C ILE A 166 16.85 -13.82 3.37
N SER A 167 18.18 -13.77 3.35
CA SER A 167 19.00 -12.66 3.85
C SER A 167 19.33 -11.63 2.78
N SER A 168 19.16 -11.96 1.48
CA SER A 168 18.89 -10.94 0.47
C SER A 168 17.55 -10.22 0.71
N THR A 169 16.75 -10.66 1.70
CA THR A 169 15.60 -9.92 2.20
C THR A 169 15.78 -9.33 3.61
N GLU A 170 16.74 -9.75 4.43
CA GLU A 170 17.00 -9.17 5.77
C GLU A 170 18.49 -8.98 6.15
N THR A 171 18.88 -7.70 6.28
CA THR A 171 19.92 -7.05 7.13
C THR A 171 21.42 -7.08 6.79
N LYS A 172 21.96 -5.91 6.37
CA LYS A 172 22.74 -4.97 7.22
C LYS A 172 22.89 -3.58 6.57
N ILE A 173 22.34 -2.56 7.24
CA ILE A 173 22.85 -1.18 7.43
C ILE A 173 23.57 -0.52 6.23
N ASN A 174 22.88 0.45 5.63
CA ASN A 174 23.20 1.34 4.49
C ASN A 174 22.56 0.93 3.15
N PRO A 175 21.98 1.89 2.40
CA PRO A 175 20.66 1.73 1.83
C PRO A 175 20.72 1.59 0.31
N VAL A 176 20.90 0.37 -0.20
CA VAL A 176 20.88 0.11 -1.64
C VAL A 176 20.19 -1.24 -1.86
N THR A 177 19.03 -1.14 -2.53
CA THR A 177 18.26 -2.13 -3.28
C THR A 177 18.18 -3.58 -2.78
N ASN A 178 16.95 -3.98 -2.43
CA ASN A 178 16.52 -5.38 -2.40
C ASN A 178 15.47 -5.54 -3.50
N THR A 179 15.92 -5.93 -4.69
CA THR A 179 15.09 -6.62 -5.67
C THR A 179 14.53 -7.90 -5.03
N ARG A 180 13.29 -7.83 -4.54
CA ARG A 180 12.45 -9.03 -4.45
C ARG A 180 12.24 -9.50 -5.88
N ASN A 181 13.02 -10.48 -6.33
CA ASN A 181 12.78 -11.16 -7.59
C ASN A 181 11.47 -11.95 -7.49
N ASN A 182 10.41 -11.23 -7.82
CA ASN A 182 9.05 -11.69 -7.87
C ASN A 182 8.87 -12.34 -9.24
N ILE A 183 9.19 -13.63 -9.39
CA ILE A 183 9.01 -14.40 -10.64
C ILE A 183 7.50 -14.63 -10.97
N THR A 184 6.62 -13.84 -10.38
CA THR A 184 5.18 -13.82 -10.61
C THR A 184 4.69 -12.54 -11.28
N SER A 185 5.57 -11.55 -11.54
CA SER A 185 5.16 -10.22 -12.01
C SER A 185 4.88 -10.06 -13.51
N ASP A 186 5.07 -11.10 -14.33
CA ASP A 186 5.01 -10.93 -15.80
C ASP A 186 3.75 -11.48 -16.48
N ILE A 187 2.76 -12.05 -15.76
CA ILE A 187 1.56 -12.65 -16.42
C ILE A 187 0.23 -11.98 -16.08
N THR A 188 0.13 -11.13 -15.06
CA THR A 188 -1.15 -10.47 -14.69
C THR A 188 -1.18 -9.00 -15.11
N SER A 189 -1.24 -8.78 -16.42
CA SER A 189 -1.36 -7.43 -16.96
C SER A 189 -2.69 -6.78 -16.60
N SER A 190 -2.57 -5.58 -16.01
CA SER A 190 -3.34 -4.35 -16.31
C SER A 190 -4.34 -3.80 -15.30
N TYR A 191 -4.67 -4.51 -14.21
CA TYR A 191 -5.57 -3.94 -13.17
C TYR A 191 -5.07 -4.06 -11.71
N LEU A 192 -3.91 -4.69 -11.47
CA LEU A 192 -3.36 -4.92 -10.11
C LEU A 192 -1.94 -4.38 -9.88
N ASN A 193 -1.34 -3.72 -10.87
CA ASN A 193 0.07 -3.30 -10.86
C ASN A 193 0.30 -2.14 -9.89
N GLY A 194 0.61 -2.48 -8.64
CA GLY A 194 1.20 -1.56 -7.69
C GLY A 194 2.58 -2.03 -7.26
N GLU A 195 3.59 -1.16 -7.36
CA GLU A 195 4.94 -1.40 -6.89
C GLU A 195 5.05 -1.09 -5.40
N ALA A 196 5.46 -2.07 -4.60
CA ALA A 196 5.74 -1.84 -3.18
C ALA A 196 7.01 -0.99 -3.04
N ARG A 197 6.97 0.04 -2.19
CA ARG A 197 8.10 0.92 -1.91
C ARG A 197 8.54 0.72 -0.47
N ASN A 198 9.82 0.40 -0.28
CA ASN A 198 10.40 0.35 1.05
C ASN A 198 10.95 1.73 1.40
N VAL A 199 10.43 2.32 2.47
CA VAL A 199 10.89 3.61 3.00
C VAL A 199 11.04 3.51 4.51
N GLY A 200 11.82 4.42 5.09
CA GLY A 200 11.91 4.55 6.54
C GLY A 200 10.59 4.97 7.19
N GLU A 201 10.56 4.99 8.52
CA GLU A 201 9.41 5.51 9.26
C GLU A 201 9.22 7.01 9.03
N PHE A 202 7.96 7.45 9.06
CA PHE A 202 7.58 8.85 8.93
C PHE A 202 6.32 9.14 9.73
N SER A 203 6.21 10.38 10.20
CA SER A 203 4.99 10.94 10.78
C SER A 203 4.42 12.08 9.93
N GLY A 204 5.19 12.58 8.95
CA GLY A 204 4.71 13.57 8.00
C GLY A 204 4.61 13.02 6.58
N ILE A 205 3.79 13.66 5.75
CA ILE A 205 3.71 13.38 4.31
C ILE A 205 3.61 14.67 3.51
N GLN A 206 4.34 14.72 2.39
CA GLN A 206 4.28 15.78 1.39
C GLN A 206 3.93 15.17 0.04
N VAL A 207 2.79 15.55 -0.52
CA VAL A 207 2.28 15.07 -1.81
C VAL A 207 2.26 16.21 -2.82
N SER A 208 2.78 16.00 -4.02
CA SER A 208 2.73 17.00 -5.08
C SER A 208 2.63 16.41 -6.48
N THR A 209 2.50 17.29 -7.48
CA THR A 209 2.57 16.95 -8.91
C THR A 209 1.49 15.96 -9.36
N GLY A 210 0.24 16.22 -8.99
CA GLY A 210 -0.92 15.45 -9.46
C GLY A 210 -1.03 14.01 -8.92
N VAL A 211 -0.25 13.64 -7.91
CA VAL A 211 -0.33 12.31 -7.29
C VAL A 211 -1.58 12.21 -6.40
N ASN A 212 -2.31 11.10 -6.48
CA ASN A 212 -3.40 10.76 -5.55
C ASN A 212 -2.90 9.80 -4.46
N VAL A 213 -2.84 10.26 -3.21
CA VAL A 213 -2.48 9.44 -2.05
C VAL A 213 -3.73 8.99 -1.31
N VAL A 214 -3.79 7.69 -1.02
CA VAL A 214 -4.79 7.07 -0.13
C VAL A 214 -4.08 6.59 1.12
N PHE A 215 -4.32 7.27 2.23
CA PHE A 215 -3.66 7.00 3.51
C PHE A 215 -4.56 6.21 4.46
N LYS A 216 -3.98 5.21 5.14
CA LYS A 216 -4.62 4.47 6.22
C LYS A 216 -3.70 4.47 7.44
N GLN A 217 -4.16 4.99 8.57
CA GLN A 217 -3.37 4.92 9.80
C GLN A 217 -3.40 3.50 10.35
N GLU A 218 -2.30 2.77 10.18
CA GLU A 218 -2.14 1.39 10.64
C GLU A 218 -0.67 0.98 10.68
N SER A 219 -0.37 -0.11 11.39
CA SER A 219 0.95 -0.75 11.40
C SER A 219 0.92 -2.02 10.55
N PRO A 220 2.00 -2.39 9.84
CA PRO A 220 3.26 -1.67 9.73
C PRO A 220 3.22 -0.52 8.70
N THR A 221 4.27 0.30 8.64
CA THR A 221 4.45 1.26 7.55
C THR A 221 4.60 0.53 6.22
N ASN A 222 3.76 0.86 5.24
CA ASN A 222 3.79 0.25 3.92
C ASN A 222 3.32 1.22 2.84
N ILE A 223 3.97 1.18 1.68
CA ILE A 223 3.66 2.02 0.53
C ILE A 223 3.51 1.15 -0.72
N LYS A 224 2.42 1.35 -1.46
CA LYS A 224 2.16 0.71 -2.75
C LYS A 224 1.80 1.76 -3.80
N VAL A 225 2.64 1.88 -4.83
CA VAL A 225 2.47 2.84 -5.93
C VAL A 225 1.79 2.16 -7.10
N ILE A 226 0.58 2.57 -7.44
CA ILE A 226 -0.24 2.07 -8.55
C ILE A 226 -0.20 3.11 -9.68
N ALA A 227 0.45 2.75 -10.79
CA ALA A 227 0.53 3.58 -11.99
C ALA A 227 0.84 2.73 -13.23
N ASP A 228 0.97 3.38 -14.39
CA ASP A 228 1.42 2.72 -15.62
C ASP A 228 2.80 2.06 -15.40
N ALA A 229 2.94 0.78 -15.74
CA ALA A 229 4.12 -0.02 -15.41
C ALA A 229 5.43 0.58 -15.95
N ASP A 230 5.41 1.17 -17.14
CA ASP A 230 6.54 1.85 -17.79
C ASP A 230 6.91 3.19 -17.14
N LYS A 231 6.03 3.74 -16.28
CA LYS A 231 6.17 5.07 -15.68
C LYS A 231 6.31 5.06 -14.16
N LEU A 232 6.29 3.89 -13.53
CA LEU A 232 6.48 3.74 -12.09
C LEU A 232 7.76 4.42 -11.59
N GLN A 233 8.84 4.36 -12.38
CA GLN A 233 10.14 4.98 -12.10
C GLN A 233 10.14 6.52 -11.96
N TYR A 234 9.08 7.19 -12.43
CA TYR A 234 8.92 8.64 -12.34
C TYR A 234 8.20 9.05 -11.06
N ILE A 235 7.62 8.10 -10.32
CA ILE A 235 6.94 8.37 -9.06
C ILE A 235 7.94 8.18 -7.93
N ILE A 236 8.38 9.30 -7.36
CA ILE A 236 9.35 9.33 -6.28
C ILE A 236 8.61 9.13 -4.95
N THR A 237 9.12 8.20 -4.14
CA THR A 237 8.70 7.98 -2.76
C THR A 237 9.96 7.91 -1.90
N LYS A 238 10.19 8.93 -1.08
CA LYS A 238 11.38 9.00 -0.22
C LYS A 238 11.07 9.68 1.09
N VAL A 239 11.69 9.22 2.18
CA VAL A 239 11.55 9.88 3.48
C VAL A 239 12.75 10.78 3.71
N GLU A 240 12.48 12.04 4.00
CA GLU A 240 13.49 13.04 4.37
C GLU A 240 13.02 13.74 5.65
N ASN A 241 13.85 13.72 6.70
CA ASN A 241 13.55 14.34 8.00
C ASN A 241 12.21 13.90 8.62
N GLY A 242 11.86 12.61 8.51
CA GLY A 242 10.61 12.07 9.03
C GLY A 242 9.36 12.42 8.20
N VAL A 243 9.53 12.99 7.01
CA VAL A 243 8.46 13.32 6.07
C VAL A 243 8.59 12.48 4.81
N LEU A 244 7.55 11.70 4.49
CA LEU A 244 7.43 10.99 3.22
C LEU A 244 7.11 11.99 2.10
N LYS A 245 8.01 12.15 1.14
CA LYS A 245 7.79 12.90 -0.09
C LYS A 245 7.28 11.97 -1.20
N VAL A 246 6.13 12.30 -1.76
CA VAL A 246 5.47 11.58 -2.87
C VAL A 246 5.19 12.55 -4.01
N TYR A 247 5.89 12.42 -5.12
CA TYR A 247 5.74 13.32 -6.27
C TYR A 247 6.18 12.67 -7.58
N VAL A 248 5.76 13.25 -8.70
CA VAL A 248 6.26 12.89 -10.02
C VAL A 248 7.52 13.70 -10.33
N ASP A 249 8.60 13.02 -10.66
CA ASP A 249 9.81 13.58 -11.26
C ASP A 249 9.85 13.18 -12.74
N ASN A 250 9.87 14.16 -13.64
CA ASN A 250 9.88 13.88 -15.07
C ASN A 250 11.26 13.43 -15.60
N LYS A 251 12.34 13.54 -14.80
CA LYS A 251 13.72 13.22 -15.20
C LYS A 251 14.11 13.81 -16.57
N GLY A 252 13.58 14.98 -16.91
CA GLY A 252 13.81 15.65 -18.20
C GLY A 252 12.92 15.19 -19.37
N GLN A 253 12.03 14.20 -19.18
CA GLN A 253 11.08 13.78 -20.19
C GLN A 253 9.98 14.83 -20.40
N LYS A 254 9.82 15.29 -21.65
CA LYS A 254 8.72 16.18 -22.04
C LYS A 254 7.42 15.39 -22.22
N ASN A 255 6.28 16.02 -21.90
CA ASN A 255 4.93 15.47 -22.10
C ASN A 255 4.66 14.15 -21.35
N LEU A 256 5.27 13.95 -20.19
CA LEU A 256 4.96 12.80 -19.34
C LEU A 256 3.51 12.88 -18.88
N LYS A 257 2.69 11.93 -19.34
CA LYS A 257 1.28 11.79 -18.96
C LYS A 257 1.05 10.42 -18.37
N PHE A 258 0.28 10.37 -17.30
CA PHE A 258 -0.14 9.15 -16.66
C PHE A 258 -1.64 8.98 -16.90
N LYS A 259 -2.08 7.74 -17.12
CA LYS A 259 -3.53 7.45 -17.12
C LYS A 259 -4.08 7.54 -15.70
N ASN A 260 -3.38 6.91 -14.75
CA ASN A 260 -3.71 6.92 -13.33
C ASN A 260 -2.42 6.98 -12.52
N ILE A 261 -2.44 7.73 -11.40
CA ILE A 261 -1.36 7.73 -10.40
C ILE A 261 -2.02 7.66 -9.03
N SER A 262 -1.88 6.53 -8.35
CA SER A 262 -2.37 6.36 -6.99
C SER A 262 -1.29 5.75 -6.10
N VAL A 263 -1.13 6.26 -4.89
CA VAL A 263 -0.16 5.74 -3.92
C VAL A 263 -0.90 5.42 -2.63
N ASN A 264 -1.00 4.13 -2.31
CA ASN A 264 -1.56 3.67 -1.06
C ASN A 264 -0.46 3.72 0.00
N VAL A 265 -0.73 4.40 1.10
CA VAL A 265 0.23 4.63 2.19
C VAL A 265 -0.40 4.18 3.50
N SER A 266 0.37 3.46 4.29
CA SER A 266 0.04 3.12 5.68
C SER A 266 1.19 3.50 6.59
N SER A 267 0.88 4.03 7.76
CA SER A 267 1.84 4.37 8.82
C SER A 267 1.12 4.42 10.16
N PRO A 268 1.76 4.04 11.28
CA PRO A 268 1.17 4.16 12.61
C PRO A 268 0.90 5.62 13.01
N ARG A 269 1.65 6.57 12.45
CA ARG A 269 1.63 8.00 12.80
C ARG A 269 1.41 8.87 11.58
N MET A 270 0.68 9.97 11.77
CA MET A 270 0.49 11.00 10.74
C MET A 270 0.13 12.34 11.40
N ASP A 271 1.11 13.16 11.73
CA ASP A 271 0.93 14.46 12.40
C ASP A 271 1.07 15.68 11.48
N ASN A 272 1.56 15.48 10.25
CA ASN A 272 1.78 16.56 9.28
C ASN A 272 1.43 16.13 7.85
N ILE A 273 0.53 16.85 7.20
CA ILE A 273 0.10 16.60 5.82
C ILE A 273 0.32 17.87 5.00
N LYS A 274 1.16 17.78 3.96
CA LYS A 274 1.37 18.86 3.00
C LYS A 274 0.98 18.41 1.61
N THR A 275 0.14 19.18 0.92
CA THR A 275 -0.30 18.87 -0.45
C THR A 275 -0.14 20.08 -1.35
N SER A 276 0.33 19.87 -2.58
CA SER A 276 0.43 20.93 -3.57
C SER A 276 0.26 20.44 -5.01
N SER A 277 0.21 21.38 -5.96
CA SER A 277 0.29 21.13 -7.41
C SER A 277 -0.71 20.07 -7.89
N GLY A 278 -2.00 20.27 -7.57
CA GLY A 278 -3.09 19.39 -7.99
C GLY A 278 -3.07 17.98 -7.41
N SER A 279 -2.25 17.72 -6.38
CA SER A 279 -2.26 16.42 -5.69
C SER A 279 -3.53 16.22 -4.85
N THR A 280 -3.84 14.98 -4.53
CA THR A 280 -4.96 14.62 -3.65
C THR A 280 -4.44 13.77 -2.50
N PHE A 281 -4.92 14.04 -1.29
CA PHE A 281 -4.68 13.21 -0.10
C PHE A 281 -6.03 12.81 0.52
N THR A 282 -6.26 11.51 0.66
CA THR A 282 -7.50 10.95 1.22
C THR A 282 -7.20 9.99 2.36
N THR A 283 -7.85 10.13 3.51
CA THR A 283 -7.77 9.14 4.60
C THR A 283 -8.85 8.08 4.48
N VAL A 284 -8.51 6.80 4.65
CA VAL A 284 -9.46 5.67 4.67
C VAL A 284 -10.16 5.55 6.03
N ASN A 285 -9.39 5.68 7.10
CA ASN A 285 -9.88 5.63 8.49
C ASN A 285 -9.61 6.95 9.22
N ALA A 286 -10.18 7.08 10.43
CA ALA A 286 -9.95 8.26 11.25
C ALA A 286 -8.50 8.31 11.73
N VAL A 287 -7.81 9.41 11.45
CA VAL A 287 -6.43 9.67 11.91
C VAL A 287 -6.47 10.19 13.34
N LYS A 288 -5.74 9.53 14.24
CA LYS A 288 -5.66 9.84 15.67
C LYS A 288 -4.25 10.32 16.01
N GLU A 289 -4.16 11.55 16.49
CA GLU A 289 -2.91 12.17 16.93
C GLU A 289 -3.12 13.13 18.10
N ASN A 290 -2.01 13.59 18.69
CA ASN A 290 -2.05 14.66 19.69
C ASN A 290 -2.20 16.04 19.04
N ASN A 291 -1.42 16.31 17.99
CA ASN A 291 -1.49 17.53 17.20
C ASN A 291 -1.49 17.17 15.72
N MET A 292 -2.04 18.06 14.89
CA MET A 292 -2.13 17.87 13.45
C MET A 292 -1.87 19.18 12.72
N VAL A 293 -1.05 19.12 11.67
CA VAL A 293 -0.85 20.22 10.72
C VAL A 293 -1.25 19.77 9.32
N ILE A 294 -2.09 20.55 8.63
CA ILE A 294 -2.52 20.29 7.24
C ILE A 294 -2.28 21.54 6.41
N ASP A 295 -1.34 21.48 5.46
CA ASP A 295 -1.08 22.52 4.46
C ASP A 295 -1.58 22.06 3.08
N ALA A 296 -2.48 22.83 2.47
CA ALA A 296 -2.93 22.60 1.10
C ALA A 296 -2.73 23.85 0.23
N SER A 297 -2.17 23.67 -0.97
CA SER A 297 -1.93 24.78 -1.89
C SER A 297 -2.01 24.37 -3.36
N SER A 298 -2.08 25.37 -4.25
CA SER A 298 -1.98 25.19 -5.71
C SER A 298 -2.94 24.13 -6.25
N GLY A 299 -4.22 24.26 -5.91
CA GLY A 299 -5.28 23.37 -6.39
C GLY A 299 -5.24 21.93 -5.83
N SER A 300 -4.51 21.67 -4.76
CA SER A 300 -4.53 20.36 -4.12
C SER A 300 -5.84 20.08 -3.38
N ILE A 301 -6.11 18.81 -3.11
CA ILE A 301 -7.33 18.34 -2.46
C ILE A 301 -6.98 17.53 -1.21
N VAL A 302 -7.61 17.83 -0.08
CA VAL A 302 -7.49 17.05 1.16
C VAL A 302 -8.86 16.58 1.64
N LYS A 303 -9.01 15.27 1.86
CA LYS A 303 -10.26 14.66 2.35
C LYS A 303 -9.98 13.68 3.48
N GLY A 304 -10.78 13.73 4.55
CA GLY A 304 -10.60 12.75 5.61
C GLY A 304 -11.31 13.01 6.92
N LYS A 305 -11.06 12.11 7.87
CA LYS A 305 -11.54 12.20 9.25
C LYS A 305 -10.37 12.24 10.22
N PHE A 306 -10.40 13.18 11.16
CA PHE A 306 -9.31 13.47 12.08
C PHE A 306 -9.85 13.57 13.52
N MET A 307 -9.28 12.78 14.43
CA MET A 307 -9.58 12.75 15.86
C MET A 307 -8.35 13.18 16.64
N ILE A 308 -8.22 14.48 16.88
CA ILE A 308 -7.00 15.10 17.38
C ILE A 308 -7.20 15.51 18.83
N SER A 309 -6.30 15.09 19.71
CA SER A 309 -6.52 15.25 21.16
C SER A 309 -6.29 16.68 21.66
N ASN A 310 -5.54 17.50 20.92
CA ASN A 310 -5.17 18.86 21.33
C ASN A 310 -5.38 19.89 20.21
N ASN A 311 -4.36 20.14 19.39
CA ASN A 311 -4.36 21.24 18.43
C ASN A 311 -4.37 20.75 16.98
N THR A 312 -5.21 21.37 16.16
CA THR A 312 -5.22 21.18 14.71
C THR A 312 -5.01 22.52 14.03
N THR A 313 -4.01 22.62 13.17
CA THR A 313 -3.77 23.78 12.32
C THR A 313 -3.95 23.39 10.87
N VAL A 314 -4.79 24.13 10.14
CA VAL A 314 -5.06 23.91 8.72
C VAL A 314 -4.80 25.20 7.96
N GLU A 315 -4.01 25.13 6.88
CA GLU A 315 -3.79 26.22 5.95
C GLU A 315 -4.22 25.81 4.53
N ALA A 316 -4.98 26.68 3.85
CA ALA A 316 -5.46 26.46 2.50
C ALA A 316 -5.21 27.70 1.63
N THR A 317 -4.46 27.57 0.53
CA THR A 317 -4.11 28.70 -0.34
C THR A 317 -4.19 28.34 -1.82
N SER A 318 -4.22 29.37 -2.68
CA SER A 318 -4.10 29.24 -4.14
C SER A 318 -5.06 28.19 -4.73
N GLY A 319 -6.35 28.31 -4.42
CA GLY A 319 -7.41 27.46 -4.98
C GLY A 319 -7.44 26.01 -4.49
N SER A 320 -6.78 25.68 -3.37
CA SER A 320 -6.89 24.34 -2.76
C SER A 320 -8.30 24.05 -2.22
N ASP A 321 -8.69 22.78 -2.23
CA ASP A 321 -9.96 22.28 -1.72
C ASP A 321 -9.74 21.35 -0.50
N ILE A 322 -10.31 21.70 0.65
CA ILE A 322 -10.22 20.87 1.87
C ILE A 322 -11.62 20.50 2.32
N LYS A 323 -11.91 19.20 2.44
CA LYS A 323 -13.17 18.70 3.02
C LYS A 323 -12.88 17.66 4.09
N ILE A 324 -12.94 18.07 5.36
CA ILE A 324 -12.55 17.20 6.48
C ILE A 324 -13.56 17.20 7.62
N ASN A 325 -13.69 16.05 8.28
CA ASN A 325 -14.38 15.89 9.55
C ASN A 325 -13.33 15.92 10.68
N ILE A 326 -13.43 16.88 11.59
CA ILE A 326 -12.42 17.16 12.61
C ILE A 326 -13.04 17.20 14.02
N ASN A 327 -12.40 16.48 14.94
CA ASN A 327 -12.63 16.60 16.37
C ASN A 327 -11.31 17.04 17.04
N SER A 328 -11.30 18.20 17.69
CA SER A 328 -10.10 18.73 18.37
C SER A 328 -10.45 19.62 19.57
N LYS A 329 -9.48 19.90 20.46
CA LYS A 329 -9.71 20.92 21.51
C LYS A 329 -9.59 22.33 20.92
N ASN A 330 -8.53 22.56 20.15
CA ASN A 330 -8.26 23.82 19.49
C ASN A 330 -8.14 23.58 17.98
N PHE A 331 -8.90 24.32 17.20
CA PHE A 331 -8.88 24.29 15.74
C PHE A 331 -8.45 25.67 15.23
N THR A 332 -7.44 25.74 14.38
CA THR A 332 -7.00 26.97 13.73
C THR A 332 -7.03 26.76 12.23
N PHE A 333 -7.75 27.62 11.52
CA PHE A 333 -7.79 27.64 10.07
C PHE A 333 -7.32 28.98 9.52
N LYS A 334 -6.39 28.92 8.58
CA LYS A 334 -5.96 30.06 7.77
C LYS A 334 -6.28 29.76 6.31
N GLY A 335 -6.93 30.67 5.62
CA GLY A 335 -7.13 30.49 4.19
C GLY A 335 -7.14 31.77 3.38
N SER A 336 -6.61 31.68 2.18
CA SER A 336 -6.40 32.81 1.30
C SER A 336 -6.41 32.39 -0.18
N SER A 337 -6.34 33.39 -1.06
CA SER A 337 -6.17 33.22 -2.51
C SER A 337 -7.16 32.22 -3.13
N GLY A 338 -8.45 32.39 -2.84
CA GLY A 338 -9.52 31.59 -3.43
C GLY A 338 -9.58 30.12 -2.98
N SER A 339 -8.99 29.75 -1.86
CA SER A 339 -9.18 28.42 -1.27
C SER A 339 -10.66 28.14 -0.96
N ASN A 340 -11.10 26.90 -1.13
CA ASN A 340 -12.47 26.48 -0.80
C ASN A 340 -12.43 25.36 0.25
N THR A 341 -12.96 25.60 1.45
CA THR A 341 -12.87 24.63 2.55
C THR A 341 -14.23 24.32 3.17
N THR A 342 -14.38 23.08 3.61
CA THR A 342 -15.55 22.57 4.34
C THR A 342 -15.09 21.79 5.56
N PHE A 343 -15.55 22.20 6.73
CA PHE A 343 -15.23 21.57 8.01
C PHE A 343 -16.49 21.07 8.71
N GLU A 344 -16.43 19.86 9.23
CA GLU A 344 -17.50 19.22 10.01
C GLU A 344 -16.93 18.68 11.32
N GLY A 345 -17.76 18.46 12.33
CA GLY A 345 -17.36 17.81 13.59
C GLY A 345 -17.51 18.72 14.80
N GLN A 346 -16.57 18.67 15.74
CA GLN A 346 -16.66 19.39 17.01
C GLN A 346 -15.31 19.94 17.47
N THR A 347 -15.29 21.16 18.00
CA THR A 347 -14.10 21.75 18.63
C THR A 347 -14.45 22.57 19.86
N GLY A 348 -13.51 22.68 20.81
CA GLY A 348 -13.68 23.58 21.95
C GLY A 348 -13.53 25.04 21.50
N ILE A 349 -12.34 25.36 21.00
CA ILE A 349 -12.00 26.69 20.50
C ILE A 349 -11.69 26.59 19.00
N ALA A 350 -12.26 27.51 18.22
CA ALA A 350 -11.95 27.67 16.80
C ALA A 350 -11.36 29.06 16.53
N SER A 351 -10.34 29.14 15.70
CA SER A 351 -9.79 30.39 15.18
C SER A 351 -9.79 30.33 13.66
N PHE A 352 -10.38 31.32 13.00
CA PHE A 352 -10.47 31.42 11.55
C PHE A 352 -9.85 32.76 11.11
N ASP A 353 -8.89 32.68 10.20
CA ASP A 353 -8.28 33.85 9.55
C ASP A 353 -8.44 33.70 8.02
N MET A 354 -9.27 34.57 7.45
CA MET A 354 -9.70 34.47 6.06
C MET A 354 -9.41 35.76 5.29
N SER A 355 -8.81 35.61 4.11
CA SER A 355 -8.52 36.74 3.23
C SER A 355 -8.59 36.37 1.74
N SER A 356 -8.43 37.38 0.87
CA SER A 356 -8.23 37.24 -0.57
C SER A 356 -9.19 36.26 -1.27
N GLY A 357 -10.49 36.42 -1.04
CA GLY A 357 -11.55 35.65 -1.70
C GLY A 357 -11.65 34.18 -1.28
N ALA A 358 -11.04 33.77 -0.16
CA ALA A 358 -11.21 32.43 0.38
C ALA A 358 -12.67 32.17 0.83
N LEU A 359 -13.13 30.94 0.66
CA LEU A 359 -14.43 30.46 1.10
C LEU A 359 -14.25 29.34 2.12
N CYS A 360 -14.90 29.47 3.28
CA CYS A 360 -14.91 28.45 4.32
C CYS A 360 -16.32 28.18 4.81
N ASN A 361 -16.77 26.94 4.67
CA ASN A 361 -18.02 26.44 5.24
C ASN A 361 -17.75 25.56 6.46
N ALA A 362 -17.96 26.11 7.65
CA ALA A 362 -17.86 25.41 8.93
C ALA A 362 -19.21 25.38 9.67
N GLU A 363 -20.34 25.37 8.94
CA GLU A 363 -21.70 25.31 9.54
C GLU A 363 -21.95 24.00 10.30
N ASN A 364 -21.26 22.94 9.88
CA ASN A 364 -21.33 21.60 10.46
C ASN A 364 -20.19 21.32 11.45
N LEU A 365 -19.31 22.29 11.71
CA LEU A 365 -18.29 22.22 12.75
C LEU A 365 -18.80 22.99 13.97
N LYS A 366 -19.24 22.27 15.00
CA LYS A 366 -19.74 22.89 16.23
C LYS A 366 -18.57 23.31 17.12
N ALA A 367 -18.40 24.62 17.30
CA ALA A 367 -17.40 25.20 18.20
C ALA A 367 -18.06 25.77 19.47
N ASN A 368 -17.45 25.60 20.65
CA ASN A 368 -17.94 26.28 21.85
C ASN A 368 -17.62 27.79 21.76
N MET A 369 -16.38 28.11 21.41
CA MET A 369 -15.92 29.49 21.21
C MET A 369 -15.25 29.64 19.84
N ALA A 370 -15.43 30.79 19.20
CA ALA A 370 -14.77 31.11 17.94
C ALA A 370 -14.21 32.54 17.90
N ASP A 371 -12.98 32.69 17.40
CA ASP A 371 -12.42 33.96 16.90
C ASP A 371 -12.38 33.91 15.37
N ALA A 372 -13.14 34.78 14.72
CA ALA A 372 -13.39 34.73 13.29
C ALA A 372 -13.01 36.06 12.63
N GLU A 373 -12.00 36.03 11.76
CA GLU A 373 -11.57 37.16 10.94
C GLU A 373 -11.81 36.87 9.45
N SER A 374 -12.42 37.82 8.74
CA SER A 374 -12.72 37.72 7.30
C SER A 374 -12.48 39.05 6.61
N SER A 375 -11.60 39.06 5.60
CA SER A 375 -11.18 40.28 4.91
C SER A 375 -11.02 40.07 3.40
N SER A 376 -10.86 41.16 2.64
CA SER A 376 -10.52 41.14 1.20
C SER A 376 -11.42 40.20 0.39
N GLY A 377 -12.73 40.30 0.59
CA GLY A 377 -13.75 39.53 -0.12
C GLY A 377 -13.89 38.06 0.27
N SER A 378 -13.27 37.60 1.37
CA SER A 378 -13.49 36.23 1.86
C SER A 378 -14.88 36.03 2.47
N SER A 379 -15.35 34.78 2.51
CA SER A 379 -16.63 34.40 3.12
C SER A 379 -16.45 33.22 4.05
N LEU A 380 -16.87 33.37 5.30
CA LEU A 380 -16.82 32.35 6.34
C LEU A 380 -18.22 32.07 6.86
N SER A 381 -18.62 30.81 6.95
CA SER A 381 -19.77 30.36 7.74
C SER A 381 -19.29 29.54 8.95
N VAL A 382 -19.79 29.81 10.15
CA VAL A 382 -19.41 29.11 11.40
C VAL A 382 -20.61 28.73 12.27
N ASN A 383 -20.48 27.72 13.12
CA ASN A 383 -21.49 27.31 14.10
C ASN A 383 -20.93 27.35 15.51
N VAL A 384 -21.45 28.25 16.35
CA VAL A 384 -20.86 28.60 17.64
C VAL A 384 -21.92 28.58 18.74
N THR A 385 -21.60 27.99 19.90
CA THR A 385 -22.56 27.88 21.01
C THR A 385 -22.41 28.95 22.07
N ASP A 386 -21.20 29.29 22.51
CA ASP A 386 -21.00 30.06 23.74
C ASP A 386 -20.53 31.48 23.44
N LYS A 387 -19.40 31.66 22.73
CA LYS A 387 -18.82 32.98 22.46
C LYS A 387 -18.28 33.11 21.04
N LEU A 388 -18.64 34.19 20.35
CA LEU A 388 -18.15 34.53 19.03
C LEU A 388 -17.50 35.92 19.05
N LYS A 389 -16.20 35.98 18.77
CA LYS A 389 -15.49 37.21 18.42
C LYS A 389 -15.39 37.29 16.90
N ALA A 390 -15.96 38.32 16.29
CA ALA A 390 -16.05 38.44 14.84
C ALA A 390 -15.45 39.76 14.34
N LYS A 391 -14.53 39.69 13.39
CA LYS A 391 -13.92 40.84 12.73
C LYS A 391 -14.07 40.73 11.22
N ALA A 392 -14.71 41.71 10.59
CA ALA A 392 -14.90 41.72 9.14
C ALA A 392 -14.63 43.08 8.51
N SER A 393 -13.86 43.11 7.43
CA SER A 393 -13.47 44.33 6.72
C SER A 393 -13.23 44.05 5.23
N SER A 394 -13.06 45.09 4.41
CA SER A 394 -12.64 44.98 3.00
C SER A 394 -13.46 43.97 2.18
N GLY A 395 -14.79 44.00 2.32
CA GLY A 395 -15.71 43.08 1.64
C GLY A 395 -15.84 41.68 2.27
N GLY A 396 -15.18 41.42 3.40
CA GLY A 396 -15.24 40.15 4.11
C GLY A 396 -16.61 39.89 4.74
N ILE A 397 -17.07 38.64 4.69
CA ILE A 397 -18.38 38.22 5.22
C ILE A 397 -18.17 37.11 6.25
N ILE A 398 -18.85 37.24 7.38
CA ILE A 398 -18.98 36.19 8.40
C ILE A 398 -20.48 35.87 8.54
N LYS A 399 -20.83 34.60 8.36
CA LYS A 399 -22.14 34.03 8.64
C LYS A 399 -22.02 33.15 9.87
N TYR A 400 -22.96 33.24 10.80
CA TYR A 400 -22.90 32.43 12.02
C TYR A 400 -24.23 31.75 12.32
N LYS A 401 -24.14 30.53 12.84
CA LYS A 401 -25.22 29.71 13.36
C LYS A 401 -25.06 29.53 14.87
N GLY A 402 -26.17 29.31 15.56
CA GLY A 402 -26.22 29.16 17.02
C GLY A 402 -26.68 30.42 17.73
N ASN A 403 -26.50 30.46 19.05
CA ASN A 403 -26.89 31.59 19.91
C ASN A 403 -25.75 31.99 20.87
N PRO A 404 -24.56 32.36 20.36
CA PRO A 404 -23.42 32.75 21.20
C PRO A 404 -23.55 34.19 21.73
N GLU A 405 -22.79 34.51 22.77
CA GLU A 405 -22.46 35.89 23.12
C GLU A 405 -21.51 36.48 22.07
N ILE A 406 -21.88 37.61 21.46
CA ILE A 406 -21.15 38.16 20.31
C ILE A 406 -20.38 39.43 20.70
N THR A 407 -19.08 39.43 20.43
CA THR A 407 -18.25 40.64 20.34
C THR A 407 -17.86 40.84 18.89
N SER A 408 -18.08 42.03 18.32
CA SER A 408 -17.81 42.24 16.90
C SER A 408 -17.16 43.58 16.58
N ASP A 409 -16.27 43.56 15.58
CA ASP A 409 -15.62 44.71 14.97
C ASP A 409 -15.81 44.64 13.45
N ILE A 410 -16.89 45.26 12.96
CA ILE A 410 -17.31 45.16 11.55
C ILE A 410 -17.13 46.51 10.86
N SER A 411 -16.16 46.58 9.95
CA SER A 411 -15.89 47.76 9.14
C SER A 411 -16.88 47.87 7.97
N LYS A 412 -18.05 48.43 8.25
CA LYS A 412 -19.12 48.62 7.23
C LYS A 412 -18.69 49.52 6.07
N THR A 413 -17.84 50.53 6.31
CA THR A 413 -17.33 51.45 5.29
C THR A 413 -16.44 50.76 4.27
N SER A 414 -15.76 49.69 4.67
CA SER A 414 -14.96 48.86 3.77
C SER A 414 -15.72 47.64 3.23
N GLY A 415 -17.04 47.54 3.48
CA GLY A 415 -17.90 46.46 2.98
C GLY A 415 -17.93 45.18 3.82
N GLY A 416 -17.44 45.22 5.06
CA GLY A 416 -17.51 44.07 5.98
C GLY A 416 -18.95 43.74 6.42
N ALA A 417 -19.27 42.46 6.61
CA ALA A 417 -20.60 42.02 7.04
C ALA A 417 -20.57 40.85 8.04
N LEU A 418 -21.51 40.88 9.00
CA LEU A 418 -21.83 39.80 9.93
C LEU A 418 -23.31 39.46 9.81
N LYS A 419 -23.65 38.17 9.59
CA LYS A 419 -25.04 37.72 9.36
C LYS A 419 -25.35 36.44 10.15
N GLN A 420 -26.51 36.40 10.81
CA GLN A 420 -27.00 35.14 11.39
C GLN A 420 -27.64 34.28 10.30
N ILE A 421 -27.49 32.97 10.41
CA ILE A 421 -28.10 31.96 9.52
C ILE A 421 -28.80 30.87 10.36
N ASN A 422 -29.81 30.23 9.77
CA ASN A 422 -30.71 29.27 10.44
C ASN A 422 -30.09 27.89 10.64
#